data_AF-A0A8H5ZCU0-F1
#
_entry.id   AF-A0A8H5ZCU0-F1
#
_cell.length_a   1.000
_cell.length_b   1.000
_cell.length_c   1.000
_cell.angle_alpha   90.00
_cell.angle_beta   90.00
_cell.angle_gamma   90.00
#
_symmetry.space_group_name_H-M   'P 1'
#
loop_
_entity.id
_entity.type
_entity.pdbx_description
1 polymer ?
#
loop_
_entity_poly.entity_id
_entity_poly.type
_entity_poly.pdbx_seq_one_letter_code
_entity_poly.pdbx_strand_id
1 'polypeptide(L)'
;IKVQLFAAPSFLSEVSVDAYNNQCLSLDNNLIDGRVQSILVGGHDVASVLQRDDFWNCRFYNNYDCKGDMDMDSYLTVPDGVNNLGSIDWGTKIHSLKCRNFASTDD
;
A
#
# COMPACT_ATOMS: atom_id res chain seq x y z
N ILE A 1 3.75 7.87 -6.81
CA ILE A 1 2.68 6.96 -7.27
C ILE A 1 1.45 7.13 -6.38
N LYS A 2 0.24 6.99 -6.91
CA LYS A 2 -0.99 7.04 -6.11
C LYS A 2 -1.34 5.64 -5.62
N VAL A 3 -1.67 5.49 -4.34
CA VAL A 3 -2.12 4.24 -3.74
C VAL A 3 -3.54 4.44 -3.22
N GLN A 4 -4.40 3.47 -3.48
CA GLN A 4 -5.79 3.46 -3.08
C GLN A 4 -5.99 2.44 -1.97
N LEU A 5 -6.46 2.94 -0.84
CA LEU A 5 -6.74 2.18 0.36
C LEU A 5 -8.24 2.14 0.56
N PHE A 6 -8.77 0.96 0.85
CA PHE A 6 -10.21 0.75 0.93
C PHE A 6 -10.60 0.19 2.29
N ALA A 7 -11.63 0.78 2.92
CA ALA A 7 -12.10 0.37 4.24
C ALA A 7 -12.91 -0.94 4.21
N ALA A 8 -13.16 -1.48 3.03
CA ALA A 8 -13.86 -2.74 2.80
C ALA A 8 -13.13 -3.59 1.75
N PRO A 9 -13.38 -4.91 1.73
CA PRO A 9 -12.93 -5.77 0.64
C PRO A 9 -13.53 -5.32 -0.70
N SER A 10 -12.94 -5.79 -1.80
CA SER A 10 -13.45 -5.54 -3.16
C SER A 10 -13.48 -4.06 -3.57
N PHE A 11 -12.58 -3.25 -3.04
CA PHE A 11 -12.33 -1.87 -3.49
C PHE A 11 -13.49 -0.90 -3.26
N LEU A 12 -14.11 -0.96 -2.07
CA LEU A 12 -15.19 -0.06 -1.66
C LEU A 12 -14.70 0.94 -0.59
N SER A 13 -15.23 2.17 -0.63
CA SER A 13 -14.88 3.26 0.31
C SER A 13 -13.40 3.64 0.24
N GLU A 14 -13.00 4.21 -0.89
CA GLU A 14 -11.63 4.60 -1.24
C GLU A 14 -11.11 5.79 -0.43
N VAL A 15 -9.84 5.71 -0.06
CA VAL A 15 -8.98 6.82 0.32
C VAL A 15 -7.72 6.76 -0.53
N SER A 16 -7.46 7.83 -1.29
CA SER A 16 -6.23 7.97 -2.08
C SER A 16 -5.11 8.61 -1.27
N VAL A 17 -3.92 8.06 -1.41
CA VAL A 17 -2.69 8.64 -0.86
C VAL A 17 -1.62 8.75 -1.94
N ASP A 18 -0.85 9.83 -1.91
CA ASP A 18 0.28 10.02 -2.81
C ASP A 18 1.58 9.56 -2.12
N ALA A 19 2.18 8.50 -2.66
CA ALA A 19 3.44 7.96 -2.18
C ALA A 19 4.61 8.44 -3.04
N TYR A 20 5.62 9.04 -2.40
CA TYR A 20 6.85 9.47 -3.04
C TYR A 20 7.90 8.36 -3.01
N ASN A 21 8.86 8.42 -3.94
CA ASN A 21 9.88 7.38 -4.07
C ASN A 21 10.72 7.27 -2.79
N ASN A 22 10.84 6.05 -2.27
CA ASN A 22 11.64 5.69 -1.10
C ASN A 22 11.28 6.49 0.17
N GLN A 23 10.12 7.15 0.22
CA GLN A 23 9.66 7.91 1.38
C GLN A 23 8.62 7.09 2.17
N CYS A 24 8.79 7.04 3.50
CA CYS A 24 7.77 6.47 4.37
C CYS A 24 6.59 7.45 4.51
N LEU A 25 5.38 6.94 4.29
CA LEU A 25 4.15 7.66 4.50
C LEU A 25 3.37 7.01 5.64
N SER A 26 3.29 7.71 6.78
CA SER A 26 2.44 7.33 7.91
C SER A 26 0.96 7.62 7.61
N LEU A 27 0.08 6.74 8.10
CA LEU A 27 -1.37 6.91 8.04
C LEU A 27 -1.96 7.46 9.34
N ASP A 28 -1.15 7.78 10.35
CA ASP A 28 -1.58 8.26 11.67
C ASP A 28 -2.65 9.38 11.65
N ASN A 29 -2.57 10.27 10.68
CA ASN A 29 -3.51 11.39 10.48
C ASN A 29 -4.60 11.10 9.44
N ASN A 30 -4.75 9.83 9.02
CA ASN A 30 -5.71 9.39 8.04
C ASN A 30 -6.78 8.52 8.69
N LEU A 31 -8.05 8.78 8.37
CA LEU A 31 -9.19 8.02 8.89
C LEU A 31 -9.19 6.54 8.49
N ILE A 32 -8.38 6.17 7.49
CA ILE A 32 -8.22 4.79 7.00
C ILE A 32 -7.22 3.95 7.81
N ASP A 33 -6.48 4.57 8.73
CA ASP A 33 -5.49 3.90 9.57
C ASP A 33 -6.08 2.71 10.33
N GLY A 34 -5.41 1.56 10.24
CA GLY A 34 -5.89 0.31 10.84
C GLY A 34 -7.22 -0.22 10.30
N ARG A 35 -7.76 0.35 9.21
CA ARG A 35 -9.04 -0.03 8.61
C ARG A 35 -8.93 -0.54 7.18
N VAL A 36 -7.72 -0.57 6.62
CA VAL A 36 -7.48 -1.01 5.24
C VAL A 36 -7.80 -2.49 5.09
N GLN A 37 -8.73 -2.81 4.20
CA GLN A 37 -9.21 -4.17 3.90
C GLN A 37 -8.89 -4.60 2.45
N SER A 38 -8.71 -3.65 1.54
CA SER A 38 -8.22 -3.89 0.18
C SER A 38 -7.36 -2.72 -0.32
N ILE A 39 -6.54 -2.97 -1.34
CA ILE A 39 -5.51 -2.04 -1.85
C ILE A 39 -5.45 -2.10 -3.37
N LEU A 40 -5.30 -0.94 -4.02
CA LEU A 40 -4.80 -0.84 -5.39
C LEU A 40 -3.61 0.12 -5.43
N VAL A 41 -2.56 -0.24 -6.15
CA VAL A 41 -1.36 0.57 -6.34
C VAL A 41 -1.39 1.12 -7.76
N GLY A 42 -1.16 2.42 -7.93
CA GLY A 42 -0.99 3.07 -9.24
C GLY A 42 -2.25 3.23 -10.09
N GLY A 43 -3.43 2.84 -9.61
CA GLY A 43 -4.70 2.97 -10.33
C GLY A 43 -5.89 2.99 -9.38
N HIS A 44 -7.00 3.61 -9.80
CA HIS A 44 -8.25 3.64 -9.03
C HIS A 44 -9.18 2.45 -9.27
N ASP A 45 -8.86 1.60 -10.26
CA ASP A 45 -9.57 0.35 -10.53
C ASP A 45 -8.60 -0.73 -11.03
N VAL A 46 -9.08 -1.98 -11.03
CA VAL A 46 -8.30 -3.15 -11.41
C VAL A 46 -7.78 -3.05 -12.85
N ALA A 47 -8.57 -2.53 -13.78
CA ALA A 47 -8.18 -2.43 -15.18
C ALA A 47 -6.99 -1.48 -15.37
N SER A 48 -7.03 -0.34 -14.67
CA SER A 48 -5.97 0.66 -14.65
C SER A 48 -4.68 0.10 -14.05
N VAL A 49 -4.78 -0.68 -12.96
CA VAL A 49 -3.62 -1.35 -12.36
C VAL A 49 -3.01 -2.39 -13.29
N LEU A 50 -3.83 -3.24 -13.93
CA LEU A 50 -3.35 -4.29 -14.84
C LEU A 50 -2.71 -3.75 -16.13
N GLN A 51 -3.00 -2.51 -16.50
CA GLN A 51 -2.41 -1.84 -17.66
C GLN A 51 -1.11 -1.10 -17.32
N ARG A 52 -0.69 -1.08 -16.05
CA ARG A 52 0.57 -0.44 -15.66
C ARG A 52 1.75 -1.21 -16.23
N ASP A 53 2.66 -0.46 -16.85
CA ASP A 53 4.00 -0.88 -17.22
C ASP A 53 4.98 0.09 -16.56
N ASP A 54 5.25 -0.13 -15.28
CA ASP A 54 6.15 0.69 -14.50
C ASP A 54 6.96 -0.16 -13.51
N PHE A 55 7.89 0.47 -12.81
CA PHE A 55 8.80 -0.19 -11.88
C PHE A 55 8.45 0.10 -10.41
N TRP A 56 7.22 0.52 -10.14
CA TRP A 56 6.80 0.85 -8.78
C TRP A 56 6.31 -0.38 -8.02
N ASN A 57 6.79 -0.51 -6.79
CA ASN A 57 6.32 -1.49 -5.83
C ASN A 57 6.13 -0.82 -4.46
N CYS A 58 5.11 -1.24 -3.72
CA CYS A 58 4.84 -0.68 -2.40
C CYS A 58 4.92 -1.76 -1.30
N ARG A 59 5.56 -1.38 -0.20
CA ARG A 59 5.50 -2.11 1.07
C ARG A 59 4.52 -1.42 2.00
N PHE A 60 3.73 -2.20 2.71
CA PHE A 60 2.75 -1.77 3.71
C PHE A 60 3.21 -2.31 5.04
N TYR A 61 3.22 -1.49 6.09
CA TYR A 61 3.81 -1.84 7.37
C TYR A 61 2.78 -1.80 8.48
N ASN A 62 3.00 -2.64 9.49
CA ASN A 62 2.24 -2.69 10.73
C ASN A 62 2.72 -1.74 11.83
N ASN A 63 3.49 -0.74 11.43
CA ASN A 63 4.00 0.32 12.27
C ASN A 63 3.98 1.63 11.48
N TYR A 64 4.11 2.75 12.17
CA TYR A 64 4.02 4.08 11.56
C TYR A 64 5.32 4.56 10.90
N ASP A 65 6.44 3.88 11.17
CA ASP A 65 7.78 4.34 10.81
C ASP A 65 8.39 3.61 9.59
N CYS A 66 7.62 2.75 8.91
CA CYS A 66 8.11 1.84 7.87
C CYS A 66 9.35 1.03 8.29
N LYS A 67 9.38 0.56 9.54
CA LYS A 67 10.47 -0.25 10.12
C LYS A 67 10.21 -1.74 9.96
N GLY A 68 11.29 -2.51 10.07
CA GLY A 68 11.23 -3.97 10.07
C GLY A 68 11.47 -4.62 8.71
N ASP A 69 12.22 -3.99 7.81
CA ASP A 69 12.54 -4.57 6.49
C ASP A 69 13.19 -5.98 6.53
N MET A 70 13.71 -6.41 7.69
CA MET A 70 14.26 -7.76 7.93
C MET A 70 13.26 -8.74 8.56
N ASP A 71 12.10 -8.26 8.99
CA ASP A 71 11.03 -9.02 9.63
C ASP A 71 9.82 -9.08 8.68
N MET A 72 9.61 -10.25 8.08
CA MET A 72 8.53 -10.47 7.12
C MET A 72 7.13 -10.36 7.74
N ASP A 73 7.00 -10.38 9.07
CA ASP A 73 5.71 -10.18 9.74
C ASP A 73 5.41 -8.69 9.96
N SER A 74 6.40 -7.82 9.74
CA SER A 74 6.25 -6.37 9.90
C SER A 74 5.82 -5.62 8.63
N TYR A 75 5.95 -6.26 7.47
CA TYR A 75 5.57 -5.66 6.18
C TYR A 75 4.91 -6.64 5.20
N LEU A 76 4.05 -6.10 4.34
CA LEU A 76 3.44 -6.77 3.20
C LEU A 76 3.90 -6.07 1.92
N THR A 77 4.41 -6.82 0.95
CA THR A 77 4.77 -6.29 -0.37
C THR A 77 3.61 -6.47 -1.33
N VAL A 78 3.16 -5.37 -1.96
CA VAL A 78 2.07 -5.38 -2.94
C VAL A 78 2.50 -4.57 -4.18
N PRO A 79 2.70 -5.22 -5.34
CA PRO A 79 3.00 -4.52 -6.59
C PRO A 79 1.75 -3.86 -7.21
N ASP A 80 0.64 -4.59 -7.24
CA ASP A 80 -0.55 -4.24 -8.01
C ASP A 80 -1.74 -3.94 -7.09
N GLY A 81 -2.15 -4.92 -6.28
CA GLY A 81 -3.26 -4.76 -5.36
C GLY A 81 -3.63 -6.04 -4.63
N VAL A 82 -4.48 -5.91 -3.62
CA VAL A 82 -5.04 -7.03 -2.85
C VAL A 82 -6.52 -6.75 -2.65
N ASN A 83 -7.39 -7.67 -3.07
CA ASN A 83 -8.85 -7.50 -2.97
C ASN A 83 -9.42 -7.84 -1.58
N ASN A 84 -8.69 -8.63 -0.78
CA ASN A 84 -9.08 -9.03 0.57
C ASN A 84 -7.86 -9.31 1.45
N LEU A 85 -7.46 -8.32 2.24
CA LEU A 85 -6.37 -8.46 3.20
C LEU A 85 -6.70 -9.38 4.39
N GLY A 86 -7.98 -9.62 4.67
CA GLY A 86 -8.40 -10.54 5.72
C GLY A 86 -7.98 -11.99 5.46
N SER A 87 -7.92 -12.40 4.19
CA SER A 87 -7.49 -13.75 3.80
C SER A 87 -6.01 -14.04 4.09
N ILE A 88 -5.21 -13.02 4.35
CA ILE A 88 -3.79 -13.12 4.67
C ILE A 88 -3.46 -12.51 6.04
N ASP A 89 -4.47 -12.29 6.89
CA ASP A 89 -4.34 -11.71 8.24
C ASP A 89 -3.70 -10.31 8.27
N TRP A 90 -4.03 -9.46 7.30
CA TRP A 90 -3.56 -8.07 7.21
C TRP A 90 -4.66 -7.01 7.24
N GLY A 91 -5.94 -7.40 7.32
CA GLY A 91 -7.12 -6.53 7.13
C GLY A 91 -7.32 -5.37 8.10
N THR A 92 -6.40 -5.15 9.03
CA THR A 92 -6.40 -4.00 9.96
C THR A 92 -4.97 -3.62 10.39
N LYS A 93 -3.95 -4.20 9.75
CA LYS A 93 -2.55 -4.08 10.20
C LYS A 93 -1.77 -3.02 9.44
N ILE A 94 -2.40 -2.21 8.60
CA ILE A 94 -1.68 -1.22 7.79
C ILE A 94 -1.72 0.13 8.48
N HIS A 95 -0.54 0.64 8.82
CA HIS A 95 -0.31 1.90 9.51
C HIS A 95 0.62 2.86 8.74
N SER A 96 1.44 2.32 7.84
CA SER A 96 2.23 3.13 6.93
C SER A 96 2.50 2.38 5.63
N LEU A 97 2.96 3.11 4.62
CA LEU A 97 3.44 2.53 3.36
C LEU A 97 4.70 3.23 2.86
N LYS A 98 5.50 2.49 2.10
CA LYS A 98 6.68 2.98 1.40
C LYS A 98 6.70 2.41 0.01
N CYS A 99 6.74 3.27 -1.00
CA CYS A 99 6.80 2.84 -2.40
C CYS A 99 8.18 3.13 -2.99
N ARG A 100 8.72 2.18 -3.74
CA ARG A 100 9.99 2.31 -4.44
C ARG A 100 9.77 2.13 -5.93
N ASN A 101 10.37 3.02 -6.71
CA ASN A 101 10.52 2.86 -8.15
C ASN A 101 11.91 2.27 -8.44
N PHE A 102 11.98 1.04 -8.93
CA PHE A 102 13.26 0.36 -9.19
C PHE A 102 14.01 0.87 -10.43
N ALA A 103 13.39 1.71 -11.26
CA ALA A 103 14.10 2.42 -12.33
C ALA A 103 14.74 3.73 -11.87
N SER A 104 14.40 4.22 -10.67
CA SER A 104 15.00 5.42 -10.10
C SER A 104 16.37 5.07 -9.50
N THR A 105 17.41 5.79 -9.92
CA THR A 105 18.78 5.67 -9.37
C THR A 105 18.98 6.41 -8.05
N ASP A 106 17.96 7.14 -7.59
CA ASP A 106 17.98 7.86 -6.32
C ASP A 106 17.67 6.88 -5.17
N ASP A 107 18.72 6.31 -4.58
CA ASP A 107 18.71 5.57 -3.31
C ASP A 107 19.02 6.49 -2.11
#